data_AF-A0A0S3SRS6-F1
#
_entry.id   AF-A0A0S3SRS6-F1
#
_cell.length_a   1.000
_cell.length_b   1.000
_cell.length_c   1.000
_cell.angle_alpha   90.00
_cell.angle_beta   90.00
_cell.angle_gamma   90.00
#
_symmetry.space_group_name_H-M   'P 1'
#
loop_
_entity.id
_entity.type
_entity.pdbx_description
1 polymer ?
#
loop_
_entity_poly.entity_id
_entity_poly.type
_entity_poly.pdbx_seq_one_letter_code
_entity_poly.pdbx_strand_id
1 'polypeptide(L)'
;INVVKLIGWKDRDKTLLVDPDEIDCLKRVATLNESANNIYELYKRPNPACEVGSIWKDIVLSPSRLNVQKELKYSIQKIESLRL
;
A
#
# COMPACT_ATOMS: atom_id res chain seq x y z
N ILE A 1 -14.13 -24.03 21.35
CA ILE A 1 -13.55 -22.69 21.65
C ILE A 1 -14.38 -21.68 20.89
N ASN A 2 -15.11 -20.81 21.60
CA ASN A 2 -15.99 -19.82 20.99
C ASN A 2 -15.14 -18.61 20.58
N VAL A 3 -15.05 -18.31 19.29
CA VAL A 3 -14.31 -17.14 18.81
C VAL A 3 -15.15 -15.91 19.13
N VAL A 4 -14.72 -15.12 20.12
CA VAL A 4 -15.35 -13.84 20.44
C VAL A 4 -15.11 -12.89 19.28
N LYS A 5 -16.11 -12.69 18.43
CA LYS A 5 -16.09 -11.69 17.37
C LYS A 5 -16.33 -10.34 18.02
N LEU A 6 -15.39 -9.40 17.87
CA LEU A 6 -15.55 -8.02 18.36
C LEU A 6 -16.67 -7.37 17.55
N ILE A 7 -17.86 -7.29 18.14
CA ILE A 7 -19.02 -6.56 17.60
C ILE A 7 -18.96 -5.18 18.26
N GLY A 8 -18.90 -4.11 17.45
CA GLY A 8 -18.46 -2.77 17.84
C GLY A 8 -19.00 -2.24 19.17
N TRP A 9 -18.20 -1.37 19.79
CA TRP A 9 -18.53 -0.72 21.06
C TRP A 9 -19.86 0.03 20.93
N LYS A 10 -20.78 -0.28 21.84
CA LYS A 10 -22.14 0.26 21.87
C LYS A 10 -22.13 1.66 22.48
N ASP A 11 -22.12 2.68 21.64
CA ASP A 11 -22.74 3.96 21.99
C ASP A 11 -24.12 4.03 21.32
N ARG A 12 -25.15 4.41 22.07
CA ARG A 12 -26.56 4.06 21.77
C ARG A 12 -27.11 4.73 20.50
N ASP A 13 -26.46 5.78 20.01
CA ASP A 13 -26.98 6.63 18.94
C ASP A 13 -26.19 6.54 17.61
N LYS A 14 -25.19 5.65 17.54
CA LYS A 14 -24.41 5.43 16.31
C LYS A 14 -24.72 4.04 15.76
N THR A 15 -25.41 3.99 14.63
CA THR A 15 -25.56 2.77 13.83
C THR A 15 -24.17 2.22 13.51
N LEU A 16 -23.84 1.07 14.11
CA LEU A 16 -22.65 0.29 13.79
C LEU A 16 -22.60 0.03 12.29
N LEU A 17 -21.68 0.69 11.59
CA LEU A 17 -21.22 0.25 10.29
C LEU A 17 -19.73 -0.01 10.45
N VAL A 18 -19.41 -1.22 10.90
CA VAL A 18 -18.06 -1.74 10.77
C VAL A 18 -17.81 -1.83 9.27
N ASP A 19 -17.00 -0.93 8.73
CA ASP A 19 -16.58 -0.99 7.34
C ASP A 19 -15.66 -2.22 7.17
N PRO A 20 -16.06 -3.24 6.39
CA PRO A 20 -15.22 -4.40 6.15
C PRO A 20 -13.86 -4.04 5.56
N ASP A 21 -13.78 -2.95 4.78
CA ASP A 21 -12.55 -2.47 4.16
C ASP A 21 -11.63 -1.79 5.20
N GLU A 22 -12.21 -1.08 6.17
CA GLU A 22 -11.47 -0.51 7.32
C GLU A 22 -10.89 -1.64 8.20
N ILE A 23 -11.61 -2.74 8.36
CA ILE A 23 -11.07 -3.91 9.08
C ILE A 23 -9.99 -4.64 8.26
N ASP A 24 -10.12 -4.73 6.94
CA ASP A 24 -9.14 -5.42 6.11
C ASP A 24 -7.78 -4.71 6.11
N CYS A 25 -7.78 -3.38 6.04
CA CYS A 25 -6.53 -2.62 6.09
C CYS A 25 -5.82 -2.80 7.46
N LEU A 26 -6.57 -2.80 8.57
CA LEU A 26 -6.03 -3.07 9.90
C LEU A 26 -5.46 -4.49 10.02
N LYS A 27 -6.15 -5.50 9.47
CA LYS A 27 -5.63 -6.87 9.42
C LYS A 27 -4.33 -6.97 8.65
N ARG A 28 -4.22 -6.29 7.50
CA ARG A 28 -2.98 -6.26 6.71
C ARG A 28 -1.85 -5.59 7.47
N VAL A 29 -2.11 -4.43 8.09
CA VAL A 29 -1.11 -3.73 8.91
C VAL A 29 -0.61 -4.60 10.07
N ALA A 30 -1.51 -5.34 10.73
CA ALA A 30 -1.14 -6.25 11.81
C ALA A 30 -0.25 -7.44 11.37
N THR A 31 -0.12 -7.71 10.06
CA THR A 31 0.79 -8.74 9.53
C THR A 31 2.18 -8.23 9.17
N LEU A 32 2.40 -6.92 9.20
CA LEU A 32 3.67 -6.31 8.82
C LEU A 32 4.77 -6.67 9.81
N ASN A 33 5.98 -6.83 9.30
CA ASN A 33 7.18 -6.94 10.11
C ASN A 33 7.68 -5.53 10.45
N GLU A 34 7.44 -5.09 11.69
CA GLU A 34 7.84 -3.76 12.18
C GLU A 34 9.36 -3.52 12.13
N SER A 35 10.15 -4.58 12.16
CA SER A 35 11.62 -4.52 12.11
C SER A 35 12.19 -4.65 10.68
N ALA A 36 11.34 -4.62 9.66
CA ALA A 36 11.77 -4.76 8.27
C ALA A 36 12.64 -3.57 7.82
N ASN A 37 13.80 -3.85 7.22
CA ASN A 37 14.68 -2.82 6.67
C ASN A 37 14.52 -2.64 5.15
N ASN A 38 13.74 -3.51 4.50
CA ASN A 38 13.46 -3.42 3.08
C ASN A 38 12.09 -4.05 2.75
N ILE A 39 11.60 -3.81 1.53
CA ILE A 39 10.29 -4.26 1.07
C ILE A 39 10.14 -5.79 1.05
N TYR A 40 11.23 -6.54 0.89
CA TYR A 40 11.19 -8.00 0.85
C TYR A 40 10.93 -8.62 2.23
N GLU A 41 11.29 -7.90 3.29
CA GLU A 41 11.11 -8.29 4.69
C GLU A 41 9.78 -7.82 5.29
N LEU A 42 9.09 -6.88 4.63
CA LEU A 42 7.91 -6.19 5.17
C LEU A 42 6.73 -7.13 5.43
N TYR A 43 6.53 -8.11 4.55
CA TYR A 43 5.49 -9.14 4.68
C TYR A 43 6.12 -10.52 4.89
N LYS A 44 5.42 -11.38 5.63
CA LYS A 44 5.70 -12.83 5.64
C LYS A 44 5.48 -13.42 4.25
N ARG A 45 6.10 -14.56 3.93
CA ARG A 45 5.97 -15.20 2.61
C ARG A 45 4.61 -15.91 2.44
N PRO A 46 3.96 -15.81 1.25
CA PRO A 46 4.38 -15.05 0.08
C PRO A 46 4.21 -13.54 0.28
N ASN A 47 5.17 -12.74 -0.23
CA ASN A 47 5.16 -11.29 -0.04
C ASN A 47 4.31 -10.64 -1.16
N PRO A 48 3.15 -10.06 -0.83
CA PRO A 48 2.24 -9.47 -1.83
C PRO A 48 2.87 -8.28 -2.58
N ALA A 49 3.87 -7.61 -2.02
CA ALA A 49 4.61 -6.55 -2.71
C ALA A 49 5.53 -7.09 -3.83
N CYS A 50 5.76 -8.40 -3.90
CA CYS A 50 6.58 -9.02 -4.95
C CYS A 50 5.75 -9.75 -6.01
N GLU A 51 4.43 -9.81 -5.84
CA GLU A 51 3.51 -10.47 -6.77
C GLU A 51 3.26 -9.62 -8.01
N VAL A 52 3.03 -10.29 -9.14
CA VAL A 52 2.64 -9.64 -10.40
C VAL A 52 1.31 -8.91 -10.19
N GLY A 53 1.19 -7.69 -10.70
CA GLY A 53 0.03 -6.82 -10.45
C GLY A 53 0.21 -5.89 -9.24
N SER A 54 1.24 -6.10 -8.41
CA SER A 54 1.54 -5.19 -7.31
C SER A 54 2.30 -3.97 -7.81
N ILE A 55 1.99 -2.79 -7.23
CA ILE A 55 2.69 -1.53 -7.53
C ILE A 55 4.21 -1.66 -7.30
N TRP A 56 4.59 -2.38 -6.24
CA TRP A 56 5.99 -2.61 -5.92
C TRP A 56 6.69 -3.40 -7.02
N LYS A 57 6.11 -4.51 -7.48
CA LYS A 57 6.71 -5.33 -8.55
C LYS A 57 6.72 -4.63 -9.90
N ASP A 58 5.57 -4.08 -10.29
CA ASP A 58 5.35 -3.63 -11.67
C ASP A 58 5.86 -2.20 -11.92
N ILE A 59 5.93 -1.37 -10.88
CA ILE A 59 6.31 0.04 -11.01
C ILE A 59 7.58 0.34 -10.23
N VAL A 60 7.62 0.07 -8.92
CA VAL A 60 8.72 0.54 -8.06
C VAL A 60 10.02 -0.22 -8.30
N LEU A 61 9.95 -1.54 -8.42
CA LEU A 61 11.08 -2.44 -8.65
C LEU A 61 11.35 -2.66 -10.14
N SER A 62 10.57 -2.04 -11.03
CA SER A 62 10.74 -2.20 -12.47
C SER A 62 12.08 -1.59 -12.93
N PRO A 63 12.88 -2.33 -13.72
CA PRO A 63 14.17 -1.83 -14.22
C PRO A 63 14.02 -0.61 -15.15
N SER A 64 12.85 -0.41 -15.76
CA SER A 64 12.58 0.74 -16.61
C SER A 64 12.27 2.03 -15.82
N ARG A 65 11.98 1.93 -14.52
CA ARG A 65 11.54 3.05 -13.68
C ARG A 65 12.45 4.27 -13.79
N LEU A 66 13.77 4.04 -13.71
CA LEU A 66 14.75 5.13 -13.76
C LEU A 66 14.66 5.92 -15.07
N ASN A 67 14.56 5.23 -16.19
CA ASN A 67 14.50 5.87 -17.51
C ASN A 67 13.17 6.61 -17.68
N VAL A 68 12.05 5.98 -17.31
CA VAL A 68 10.73 6.62 -17.35
C VAL A 68 10.70 7.90 -16.52
N GLN A 69 11.30 7.88 -15.31
CA GLN A 69 11.36 9.07 -14.47
C GLN A 69 12.24 10.18 -15.05
N LYS A 70 13.36 9.84 -15.70
CA LYS A 70 14.22 10.81 -16.40
C LYS A 70 13.48 11.48 -17.55
N GLU A 71 12.80 10.70 -18.38
CA GLU A 71 12.02 11.21 -19.51
C GLU A 71 10.86 12.10 -19.06
N LEU A 72 10.14 11.69 -18.00
CA LEU A 72 9.07 12.49 -17.42
C LEU A 72 9.60 13.84 -16.90
N LYS A 73 10.70 13.80 -16.14
CA LYS A 73 11.35 15.02 -15.63
C LYS A 73 11.78 15.94 -16.77
N TYR A 74 12.46 15.41 -17.78
CA TYR A 74 12.90 16.16 -18.95
C TYR A 74 11.72 16.82 -19.68
N SER A 75 10.64 16.06 -19.88
CA SER A 75 9.43 16.55 -20.56
C SER A 75 8.77 17.71 -19.80
N ILE A 76 8.66 17.59 -18.47
CA ILE A 76 8.14 18.66 -17.61
C ILE A 76 9.03 19.91 -17.71
N GLN A 77 10.34 19.75 -17.52
CA GLN A 77 11.29 20.88 -17.58
C GLN A 77 11.25 21.60 -18.92
N LYS A 78 11.12 20.85 -20.03
CA LYS A 78 10.98 21.42 -21.36
C LYS A 78 9.72 22.28 -21.47
N ILE A 79 8.57 21.80 -20.99
CA ILE A 79 7.32 22.57 -21.01
C ILE A 79 7.42 23.81 -20.12
N GLU A 80 8.01 23.69 -18.94
CA GLU A 80 8.20 24.81 -18.02
C GLU A 80 9.10 25.90 -18.62
N SER A 81 10.19 25.51 -19.30
CA SER A 81 11.09 26.45 -19.99
C SER A 81 10.45 27.19 -21.17
N LEU A 82 9.35 26.67 -21.73
CA LEU A 82 8.61 27.31 -22.82
C LEU A 82 7.55 28.29 -22.31
N ARG A 83 7.25 28.28 -21.00
CA ARG A 83 6.30 29.18 -20.34
C ARG A 83 6.96 30.40 -19.69
N LEU A 84 8.30 30.39 -19.56
CA LEU A 84 9.12 31.53 -19.15
C LEU A 84 9.61 32.30 -20.37
#